data_AF-A0AAD7FI34-F1
#
_entry.id   AF-A0AAD7FI34-F1
#
_cell.length_a   1.000
_cell.length_b   1.000
_cell.length_c   1.000
_cell.angle_alpha   90.00
_cell.angle_beta   90.00
_cell.angle_gamma   90.00
#
_symmetry.space_group_name_H-M   'P 1'
#
loop_
_entity.id
_entity.type
_entity.pdbx_description
1 polymer ?
#
loop_
_entity_poly.entity_id
_entity_poly.type
_entity_poly.pdbx_seq_one_letter_code
_entity_poly.pdbx_strand_id
1 'polypeptide(L)'
;MVVKASVSLSKVNLGIGFDGRSFALASCTVFLDPALGEGFLSYGEIDYLIQSRDLTPQYNVTSLTMVLQYADQRIGYEDPYTIALKLDYVLKRAMPGVLIWAET
;
A
#
# COMPACT_ATOMS: atom_id res chain seq x y z
N MET A 1 -24.57 -4.12 -9.41
CA MET A 1 -23.42 -4.76 -10.08
C MET A 1 -23.09 -6.05 -9.35
N VAL A 2 -22.90 -7.16 -10.06
CA VAL A 2 -22.53 -8.46 -9.50
C VAL A 2 -21.11 -8.76 -9.96
N VAL A 3 -20.22 -9.11 -9.02
CA VAL A 3 -18.86 -9.57 -9.36
C VAL A 3 -18.85 -11.08 -9.58
N LYS A 4 -17.71 -11.66 -9.96
CA LYS A 4 -17.56 -13.13 -10.10
C LYS A 4 -18.06 -13.86 -8.84
N ALA A 5 -18.51 -15.11 -9.00
CA ALA A 5 -19.13 -15.93 -7.95
C ALA A 5 -20.48 -15.39 -7.41
N SER A 6 -21.21 -14.60 -8.19
CA SER A 6 -22.57 -14.12 -7.87
C SER A 6 -22.67 -13.24 -6.61
N VAL A 7 -21.56 -12.59 -6.22
CA VAL A 7 -21.53 -11.68 -5.08
C VAL A 7 -21.99 -10.28 -5.53
N SER A 8 -22.99 -9.73 -4.83
CA SER A 8 -23.38 -8.33 -5.03
C SER A 8 -22.27 -7.42 -4.53
N LEU A 9 -21.85 -6.46 -5.35
CA LEU A 9 -20.82 -5.50 -4.96
C LEU A 9 -21.22 -4.67 -3.73
N SER A 10 -22.52 -4.45 -3.50
CA SER A 10 -23.04 -3.78 -2.31
C SER A 10 -22.81 -4.53 -0.99
N LYS A 11 -22.25 -5.75 -1.05
CA LYS A 11 -21.88 -6.58 0.09
C LYS A 11 -20.36 -6.73 0.25
N VAL A 12 -19.57 -5.97 -0.50
CA VAL A 12 -18.10 -6.09 -0.53
C VAL A 12 -17.46 -4.80 -0.02
N ASN A 13 -16.70 -4.89 1.07
CA ASN A 13 -15.82 -3.81 1.50
C ASN A 13 -14.46 -3.92 0.81
N LEU A 14 -13.86 -2.80 0.42
CA LEU A 14 -12.50 -2.77 -0.13
C LEU A 14 -11.49 -2.82 1.02
N GLY A 15 -10.60 -3.82 1.04
CA GLY A 15 -9.48 -3.86 1.97
C GLY A 15 -8.37 -2.89 1.58
N ILE A 16 -7.85 -2.14 2.55
CA ILE A 16 -6.70 -1.25 2.41
C ILE A 16 -5.69 -1.62 3.50
N GLY A 17 -4.48 -2.02 3.11
CA GLY A 17 -3.36 -2.22 4.04
C GLY A 17 -2.79 -0.87 4.46
N PHE A 18 -2.56 -0.71 5.77
CA PHE A 18 -1.85 0.42 6.38
C PHE A 18 -0.37 0.10 6.65
N ASP A 19 0.14 -0.84 5.85
CA ASP A 19 1.52 -1.30 5.80
C ASP A 19 2.06 -1.18 4.36
N GLY A 20 3.38 -1.17 4.24
CA GLY A 20 4.09 -1.33 2.99
C GLY A 20 4.94 -2.59 2.99
N ARG A 21 5.28 -3.07 1.79
CA ARG A 21 6.15 -4.23 1.60
C ARG A 21 7.44 -3.84 0.90
N SER A 22 8.56 -4.31 1.43
CA SER A 22 9.89 -4.10 0.84
C SER A 22 10.35 -5.31 0.01
N PHE A 23 11.02 -5.02 -1.09
CA PHE A 23 11.64 -6.00 -1.98
C PHE A 23 13.06 -5.58 -2.31
N ALA A 24 13.96 -6.56 -2.39
CA ALA A 24 15.31 -6.34 -2.89
C ALA A 24 15.25 -6.14 -4.41
N LEU A 25 15.89 -5.07 -4.93
CA LEU A 25 15.90 -4.74 -6.36
C LEU A 25 16.58 -5.82 -7.20
N ALA A 26 17.63 -6.46 -6.68
CA ALA A 26 18.43 -7.43 -7.42
C ALA A 26 17.74 -8.79 -7.59
N SER A 27 16.96 -9.22 -6.59
CA SER A 27 16.36 -10.56 -6.57
C SER A 27 14.83 -10.54 -6.67
N CYS A 28 14.19 -9.37 -6.54
CA CYS A 28 12.74 -9.22 -6.40
C CYS A 28 12.13 -10.06 -5.27
N THR A 29 12.95 -10.53 -4.32
CA THR A 29 12.50 -11.25 -3.14
C THR A 29 12.14 -10.26 -2.05
N VAL A 30 11.21 -10.66 -1.17
CA VAL A 30 10.95 -9.91 0.06
C VAL A 30 12.27 -9.68 0.78
N PHE A 31 12.59 -8.43 1.07
CA PHE A 31 13.82 -8.10 1.78
C PHE A 31 13.55 -8.16 3.27
N LEU A 32 14.19 -9.09 3.95
CA LEU A 32 14.14 -9.22 5.40
C LEU A 32 15.25 -8.34 5.97
N ASP A 33 14.95 -7.06 6.24
CA ASP A 33 15.88 -6.21 6.98
C ASP A 33 15.63 -6.44 8.48
N PRO A 34 16.62 -6.93 9.25
CA PRO A 34 16.44 -7.08 10.69
C PRO A 34 16.07 -5.77 11.40
N ALA A 35 16.39 -4.62 10.81
CA ALA A 35 16.04 -3.29 11.33
C ALA A 35 14.70 -2.74 10.82
N LEU A 36 14.12 -3.30 9.74
CA LEU A 36 12.86 -2.82 9.12
C LEU A 36 11.79 -3.92 9.05
N GLY A 37 11.90 -4.94 9.90
CA GLY A 37 10.98 -6.08 9.93
C GLY A 37 11.18 -7.05 8.75
N GLU A 38 10.39 -8.12 8.75
CA GLU A 38 10.42 -9.20 7.74
C GLU A 38 9.85 -8.76 6.37
N GLY A 39 10.25 -7.59 5.88
CA GLY A 39 9.78 -6.98 4.66
C GLY A 39 8.39 -6.35 4.76
N PHE A 40 7.98 -6.02 5.98
CA PHE A 40 6.77 -5.29 6.32
C PHE A 40 7.15 -4.05 7.10
N LEU A 41 6.63 -2.90 6.67
CA LEU A 41 6.81 -1.64 7.37
C LEU A 41 5.45 -1.00 7.59
N SER A 42 5.15 -0.57 8.80
CA SER A 42 4.02 0.30 9.06
C SER A 42 4.14 1.61 8.26
N TYR A 43 3.02 2.28 8.00
CA TYR A 43 3.06 3.61 7.38
C TYR A 43 3.95 4.60 8.17
N GLY A 44 3.97 4.50 9.50
CA GLY A 44 4.80 5.35 10.36
C GLY A 44 6.30 5.11 10.18
N GLU A 45 6.73 3.86 10.03
CA GLU A 45 8.14 3.53 9.74
C GLU A 45 8.57 4.03 8.36
N ILE A 46 7.67 3.95 7.38
CA ILE A 46 7.91 4.47 6.03
C ILE A 46 8.06 5.99 6.05
N ASP A 47 7.16 6.69 6.75
CA ASP A 47 7.23 8.15 6.92
C ASP A 47 8.52 8.58 7.65
N TYR A 48 8.90 7.85 8.71
CA TYR A 48 10.17 8.08 9.40
C TYR A 48 11.38 7.90 8.46
N LEU A 49 11.40 6.87 7.61
CA LEU A 49 12.46 6.68 6.62
C LEU A 49 12.52 7.81 5.59
N ILE A 50 11.36 8.27 5.11
CA ILE A 50 11.27 9.40 4.17
C ILE A 50 11.89 10.65 4.77
N GLN A 51 11.49 10.99 6.00
CA GLN A 51 11.96 12.22 6.67
C GLN A 51 13.42 12.13 7.11
N SER A 52 13.84 11.01 7.70
CA SER A 52 15.20 10.85 8.24
C SER A 52 16.29 10.78 7.17
N ARG A 53 15.92 10.47 5.92
CA ARG A 53 16.84 10.26 4.81
C ARG A 53 16.59 11.18 3.60
N ASP A 54 15.68 12.15 3.75
CA ASP A 54 15.29 13.10 2.70
C ASP A 54 14.93 12.41 1.37
N LEU A 55 14.12 11.34 1.46
CA LEU A 55 13.75 10.55 0.30
C LEU A 55 12.51 11.13 -0.37
N THR A 56 12.43 10.98 -1.70
CA THR A 56 11.25 11.41 -2.48
C THR A 56 10.50 10.19 -3.01
N PRO A 57 9.34 9.83 -2.43
CA PRO A 57 8.48 8.80 -2.98
C PRO A 57 7.97 9.13 -4.39
N GLN A 58 7.69 8.10 -5.18
CA GLN A 58 7.14 8.22 -6.52
C GLN A 58 5.76 7.56 -6.60
N TYR A 59 4.81 8.26 -7.21
CA TYR A 59 3.51 7.69 -7.51
C TYR A 59 3.58 6.77 -8.73
N ASN A 60 3.09 5.53 -8.60
CA ASN A 60 3.00 4.59 -9.69
C ASN A 60 1.59 4.62 -10.31
N VAL A 61 1.49 5.20 -11.52
CA VAL A 61 0.22 5.34 -12.24
C VAL A 61 -0.41 4.02 -12.69
N THR A 62 0.35 2.93 -12.74
CA THR A 62 -0.15 1.61 -13.13
C THR A 62 -0.78 0.88 -11.96
N SER A 63 -0.13 0.88 -10.79
CA SER A 63 -0.67 0.24 -9.58
C SER A 63 -1.56 1.17 -8.75
N LEU A 64 -1.51 2.47 -9.00
CA LEU A 64 -2.15 3.52 -8.20
C LEU A 64 -1.69 3.52 -6.74
N THR A 65 -0.41 3.19 -6.51
CA THR A 65 0.22 3.13 -5.18
C THR A 65 1.45 4.03 -5.13
N MET A 66 1.95 4.31 -3.92
CA MET A 66 3.26 4.94 -3.76
C MET A 66 4.37 3.90 -3.82
N VAL A 67 5.52 4.34 -4.30
CA VAL A 67 6.76 3.56 -4.35
C VAL A 67 7.87 4.41 -3.77
N LEU A 68 8.56 3.89 -2.76
CA LEU A 68 9.79 4.45 -2.25
C LEU A 68 10.95 3.56 -2.68
N GLN A 69 12.01 4.14 -3.22
CA GLN A 69 13.25 3.42 -3.52
C GLN A 69 14.35 3.95 -2.62
N TYR A 70 15.02 3.04 -1.92
CA TYR A 70 16.09 3.36 -0.99
C TYR A 70 17.17 2.28 -1.06
N ALA A 71 18.42 2.67 -1.31
CA ALA A 71 19.53 1.73 -1.52
C ALA A 71 19.18 0.64 -2.56
N ASP A 72 19.29 -0.63 -2.17
CA ASP A 72 18.94 -1.81 -2.96
C ASP A 72 17.49 -2.28 -2.71
N GLN A 73 16.66 -1.45 -2.07
CA GLN A 73 15.28 -1.78 -1.71
C GLN A 73 14.26 -0.94 -2.48
N ARG A 74 13.10 -1.55 -2.69
CA ARG A 74 11.88 -0.90 -3.18
C ARG A 74 10.71 -1.23 -2.27
N ILE A 75 10.04 -0.19 -1.78
CA ILE A 75 8.91 -0.29 -0.86
C ILE A 75 7.66 0.17 -1.60
N GLY A 76 6.66 -0.69 -1.69
CA GLY A 76 5.31 -0.32 -2.16
C GLY A 76 4.39 -0.08 -0.97
N TYR A 77 3.68 1.05 -0.94
CA TYR A 77 2.83 1.44 0.19
C TYR A 77 1.68 2.37 -0.24
N GLU A 78 0.80 2.66 0.71
CA GLU A 78 -0.30 3.62 0.57
C GLU A 78 -0.02 4.92 1.32
N ASP A 79 -0.43 6.06 0.76
CA ASP A 79 -0.39 7.35 1.41
C ASP A 79 -1.78 8.03 1.34
N PRO A 80 -1.98 9.22 1.95
CA PRO A 80 -3.27 9.90 1.89
C PRO A 80 -3.79 10.13 0.47
N TYR A 81 -2.91 10.34 -0.51
CA TYR A 81 -3.29 10.53 -1.90
C TYR A 81 -3.80 9.22 -2.53
N THR A 82 -3.09 8.10 -2.39
CA THR A 82 -3.52 6.82 -2.97
C THR A 82 -4.74 6.24 -2.26
N ILE A 83 -4.87 6.46 -0.95
CA ILE A 83 -6.07 6.14 -0.18
C ILE A 83 -7.27 6.90 -0.74
N ALA A 84 -7.13 8.20 -1.02
CA ALA A 84 -8.20 9.00 -1.60
C ALA A 84 -8.68 8.45 -2.96
N LEU A 85 -7.75 7.98 -3.81
CA LEU A 85 -8.11 7.32 -5.07
C LEU A 85 -8.91 6.02 -4.86
N LYS A 86 -8.57 5.24 -3.83
CA LYS A 86 -9.34 4.02 -3.48
C LYS A 86 -10.71 4.35 -2.90
N LEU A 87 -10.83 5.42 -2.12
CA LEU A 87 -12.12 5.89 -1.61
C LEU A 87 -13.02 6.37 -2.76
N ASP A 88 -12.46 7.09 -3.72
CA ASP A 88 -13.18 7.48 -4.94
C ASP A 88 -13.64 6.25 -5.75
N TYR A 89 -12.80 5.21 -5.86
CA TYR A 89 -13.18 3.94 -6.48
C TYR A 89 -14.39 3.28 -5.79
N VAL A 90 -14.39 3.24 -4.44
CA VAL A 90 -15.46 2.69 -3.59
C VAL A 90 -16.76 3.46 -3.79
N LEU A 91 -16.70 4.80 -3.75
CA LEU A 91 -17.85 5.68 -3.92
C LEU A 91 -18.47 5.55 -5.31
N LYS A 92 -17.65 5.62 -6.38
CA LYS A 92 -18.11 5.48 -7.77
C LYS A 92 -18.79 4.15 -8.06
N ARG A 93 -18.53 3.13 -7.24
CA ARG A 93 -19.08 1.77 -7.39
C ARG A 93 -20.22 1.45 -6.43
N ALA A 94 -20.59 2.39 -5.54
CA ALA A 94 -21.57 2.15 -4.48
C ALA A 94 -21.22 0.91 -3.64
N MET A 95 -19.93 0.74 -3.35
CA MET A 95 -19.46 -0.25 -2.37
C MET A 95 -19.82 0.25 -0.96
N PRO A 96 -20.17 -0.65 -0.02
CA PRO A 96 -20.63 -0.29 1.33
C PRO A 96 -19.55 0.39 2.19
N GLY A 97 -18.27 0.21 1.88
CA GLY A 97 -17.20 0.83 2.64
C GLY A 97 -15.81 0.23 2.40
N VAL A 98 -14.92 0.54 3.34
CA VAL A 98 -13.54 0.06 3.39
C VAL A 98 -13.26 -0.68 4.69
N LEU A 99 -12.34 -1.64 4.62
CA LEU A 99 -11.71 -2.25 5.77
C LEU A 99 -10.26 -1.80 5.80
N ILE A 100 -9.80 -1.26 6.93
CA ILE A 100 -8.38 -0.94 7.14
C ILE A 100 -7.74 -2.11 7.88
N TRP A 101 -6.68 -2.67 7.31
CA TRP A 101 -5.84 -3.65 7.99
C TRP A 101 -4.59 -2.94 8.50
N ALA A 102 -4.20 -3.20 9.76
CA ALA A 102 -2.98 -2.64 10.31
C ALA A 102 -2.18 -3.68 11.10
N GLU A 103 -0.91 -3.83 10.71
CA GLU A 103 0.19 -4.14 11.63
C GLU A 103 0.53 -2.81 12.35
N THR A 104 0.68 -2.84 13.68
CA THR A 104 0.93 -1.66 14.53
C THR A 104 2.38 -1.24 14.56
#